data_AF-A0A1H6M4Q4-F1
#
_entry.id   AF-A0A1H6M4Q4-F1
#
_cell.length_a   1.000
_cell.length_b   1.000
_cell.length_c   1.000
_cell.angle_alpha   90.00
_cell.angle_beta   90.00
_cell.angle_gamma   90.00
#
_symmetry.space_group_name_H-M   'P 1'
#
loop_
_entity.id
_entity.type
_entity.pdbx_description
1 polymer ?
#
loop_
_entity_poly.entity_id
_entity_poly.type
_entity_poly.pdbx_seq_one_letter_code
_entity_poly.pdbx_strand_id
1 'polypeptide(L)'
;MTSAIPLLFLLPAASLHAAAPKPQPSAQEQALTVPIRGLNEKRLILPGVKAAANEYVSYAIYYWPDPAKPGDPYRVIDGKKNAELMESGDLQRLADMLRNVRILGDAYAKTHDKRYAVRAGQWLRHWFVNPKTKMQPHLAYSQIRPGHETSGLGGGIIDMANLPDTLRAISGLRRSPALTQKEWTAVDAWLRDYGRWLADSPAGQHERKTSNNHFLYYMAQRAAIASYLGDTASARTCLEEARSRMGDHIAQDGSQPHETKRAKGGSYSIYALKAWFLLAELGEKNGVNYWNYHAPNGASLAKAYAFLYAMAQEEKRNSSANAPQISDSSLKTMGRTLSSKLAPNSPDRTLLPAT
;
A
#
# COMPACT_ATOMS: atom_id res chain seq x y z
N MET A 1 -7.85 66.98 -44.49
CA MET A 1 -6.60 66.19 -44.42
C MET A 1 -5.80 66.71 -43.24
N THR A 2 -5.93 66.09 -42.08
CA THR A 2 -5.12 66.43 -40.89
C THR A 2 -4.80 65.11 -40.20
N SER A 3 -3.54 64.70 -40.37
CA SER A 3 -2.96 63.45 -39.88
C SER A 3 -2.66 63.56 -38.39
N ALA A 4 -3.07 62.58 -37.61
CA ALA A 4 -2.76 62.45 -36.19
C ALA A 4 -1.46 61.65 -36.02
N ILE A 5 -0.50 62.19 -35.28
CA ILE A 5 0.72 61.50 -34.83
C ILE A 5 0.48 61.05 -33.38
N PRO A 6 0.59 59.76 -33.03
CA PRO A 6 0.66 59.37 -31.63
C PRO A 6 2.11 59.34 -31.14
N LEU A 7 2.31 59.96 -29.99
CA LEU A 7 3.54 60.03 -29.22
C LEU A 7 3.88 58.63 -28.65
N LEU A 8 5.04 58.09 -29.01
CA LEU A 8 5.55 56.82 -28.47
C LEU A 8 6.16 57.08 -27.08
N PHE A 9 5.52 56.60 -26.01
CA PHE A 9 6.15 56.51 -24.69
C PHE A 9 6.95 55.19 -24.60
N LEU A 10 8.27 55.28 -24.52
CA LEU A 10 9.15 54.18 -24.13
C LEU A 10 9.03 53.97 -22.61
N LEU A 11 8.43 52.85 -22.20
CA LEU A 11 8.54 52.33 -20.84
C LEU A 11 9.85 51.53 -20.69
N PRO A 12 10.60 51.65 -19.58
CA PRO A 12 11.79 50.86 -19.36
C PRO A 12 11.40 49.40 -19.07
N ALA A 13 12.07 48.46 -19.73
CA ALA A 13 11.90 47.05 -19.48
C ALA A 13 12.38 46.71 -18.06
N ALA A 14 11.44 46.58 -17.11
CA ALA A 14 11.73 45.97 -15.82
C ALA A 14 11.96 44.48 -16.03
N SER A 15 13.23 44.06 -16.01
CA SER A 15 13.59 42.65 -15.96
C SER A 15 13.12 42.05 -14.63
N LEU A 16 11.96 41.41 -14.65
CA LEU A 16 11.52 40.47 -13.60
C LEU A 16 12.47 39.28 -13.59
N HIS A 17 13.55 39.36 -12.80
CA HIS A 17 14.26 38.17 -12.36
C HIS A 17 13.35 37.43 -11.39
N ALA A 18 12.60 36.45 -11.91
CA ALA A 18 11.90 35.49 -11.06
C ALA A 18 12.95 34.80 -10.17
N ALA A 19 12.86 35.00 -8.86
CA ALA A 19 13.72 34.31 -7.90
C ALA A 19 13.54 32.80 -8.11
N ALA A 20 14.66 32.07 -8.23
CA ALA A 20 14.62 30.62 -8.38
C ALA A 20 13.81 30.00 -7.22
N PRO A 21 12.91 29.02 -7.51
CA PRO A 21 12.10 28.41 -6.47
C PRO A 21 13.00 27.78 -5.40
N LYS A 22 12.72 28.09 -4.13
CA LYS A 22 13.47 27.50 -3.01
C LYS A 22 13.40 25.96 -3.11
N PRO A 23 14.51 25.24 -2.85
CA PRO A 23 14.53 23.79 -2.94
C PRO A 23 13.49 23.21 -1.99
N GLN A 24 12.62 22.34 -2.51
CA GLN A 24 11.61 21.65 -1.71
C GLN A 24 12.30 20.72 -0.71
N PRO A 25 11.89 20.69 0.58
CA PRO A 25 12.47 19.79 1.56
C PRO A 25 12.32 18.33 1.12
N SER A 26 13.31 17.49 1.43
CA SER A 26 13.24 16.04 1.18
C SER A 26 12.04 15.40 1.89
N ALA A 27 11.59 14.23 1.43
CA ALA A 27 10.46 13.52 2.04
C ALA A 27 10.67 13.22 3.54
N GLN A 28 11.90 12.89 3.95
CA GLN A 28 12.23 12.67 5.36
C GLN A 28 12.15 13.96 6.21
N GLU A 29 12.54 15.11 5.66
CA GLU A 29 12.40 16.40 6.37
C GLU A 29 10.92 16.81 6.47
N GLN A 30 10.13 16.57 5.42
CA GLN A 30 8.68 16.80 5.48
C GLN A 30 8.01 15.92 6.55
N ALA A 31 8.39 14.63 6.64
CA ALA A 31 7.83 13.68 7.60
C ALA A 31 8.07 14.07 9.06
N LEU A 32 9.08 14.90 9.36
CA LEU A 32 9.30 15.46 10.69
C LEU A 32 8.16 16.39 11.14
N THR A 33 7.50 17.06 10.19
CA THR A 33 6.52 18.12 10.47
C THR A 33 5.07 17.72 10.19
N VAL A 34 4.81 16.63 9.47
CA VAL A 34 3.44 16.17 9.16
C VAL A 34 2.64 15.97 10.46
N PRO A 35 1.48 16.62 10.66
CA PRO A 35 0.67 16.45 11.87
C PRO A 35 0.22 15.01 12.09
N ILE A 36 0.27 14.55 13.34
CA ILE A 36 -0.25 13.24 13.75
C ILE A 36 -1.75 13.40 13.99
N ARG A 37 -2.56 12.90 13.06
CA ARG A 37 -4.02 12.94 13.15
C ARG A 37 -4.55 11.66 13.79
N GLY A 38 -5.49 11.81 14.72
CA GLY A 38 -6.12 10.70 15.41
C GLY A 38 -7.40 10.20 14.73
N LEU A 39 -7.78 8.97 15.10
CA LEU A 39 -9.04 8.35 14.66
C LEU A 39 -10.27 9.11 15.17
N ASN A 40 -10.17 9.80 16.30
CA ASN A 40 -11.25 10.63 16.85
C ASN A 40 -11.62 11.85 15.98
N GLU A 41 -10.85 12.14 14.92
CA GLU A 41 -11.12 13.22 13.97
C GLU A 41 -11.88 12.75 12.72
N LYS A 42 -12.31 11.48 12.68
CA LYS A 42 -12.97 10.87 11.51
C LYS A 42 -14.27 11.58 11.15
N ARG A 43 -14.49 11.80 9.85
CA ARG A 43 -15.79 12.26 9.31
C ARG A 43 -16.58 11.04 8.87
N LEU A 44 -17.69 10.76 9.55
CA LEU A 44 -18.64 9.74 9.14
C LEU A 44 -19.70 10.36 8.23
N ILE A 45 -20.01 9.68 7.13
CA ILE A 45 -20.99 10.16 6.14
C ILE A 45 -22.26 9.30 6.07
N LEU A 46 -22.26 8.15 6.76
CA LEU A 46 -23.42 7.27 6.83
C LEU A 46 -24.02 7.31 8.23
N PRO A 47 -25.35 7.44 8.36
CA PRO A 47 -26.03 7.27 9.63
C PRO A 47 -25.89 5.82 10.11
N GLY A 48 -25.81 5.62 11.42
CA GLY A 48 -25.85 4.28 12.03
C GLY A 48 -24.53 3.52 12.13
N VAL A 49 -23.40 4.10 11.69
CA VAL A 49 -22.07 3.52 11.98
C VAL A 49 -21.79 3.65 13.48
N LYS A 50 -21.95 2.56 14.23
CA LYS A 50 -21.75 2.50 15.70
C LYS A 50 -20.30 2.19 16.08
N ALA A 51 -19.34 2.88 15.45
CA ALA A 51 -17.92 2.71 15.72
C ALA A 51 -17.49 3.65 16.86
N ALA A 52 -16.77 3.14 17.85
CA ALA A 52 -16.19 3.99 18.89
C ALA A 52 -15.09 4.91 18.32
N ALA A 53 -14.67 5.95 19.06
CA ALA A 53 -13.72 6.95 18.56
C ALA A 53 -12.40 6.36 18.04
N ASN A 54 -11.94 5.26 18.65
CA ASN A 54 -10.68 4.57 18.35
C ASN A 54 -10.84 3.39 17.38
N GLU A 55 -12.04 3.18 16.85
CA GLU A 55 -12.27 2.23 15.77
C GLU A 55 -11.82 2.82 14.45
N TYR A 56 -11.15 2.02 13.61
CA TYR A 56 -10.82 2.42 12.25
C TYR A 56 -12.04 2.28 11.36
N VAL A 57 -12.42 3.36 10.68
CA VAL A 57 -13.54 3.38 9.74
C VAL A 57 -13.05 3.79 8.36
N SER A 58 -13.43 3.03 7.33
CA SER A 58 -13.22 3.45 5.93
C SER A 58 -14.40 3.04 5.07
N TYR A 59 -14.46 3.54 3.84
CA TYR A 59 -15.55 3.28 2.91
C TYR A 59 -15.02 2.62 1.64
N ALA A 60 -15.81 1.73 1.04
CA ALA A 60 -15.44 1.05 -0.19
C ALA A 60 -15.40 2.05 -1.36
N ILE A 61 -14.19 2.46 -1.76
CA ILE A 61 -13.95 3.64 -2.60
C ILE A 61 -14.49 3.56 -4.04
N TYR A 62 -14.99 2.41 -4.49
CA TYR A 62 -15.59 2.24 -5.82
C TYR A 62 -17.12 2.29 -5.81
N TYR A 63 -17.74 2.54 -4.65
CA TYR A 63 -19.19 2.69 -4.53
C TYR A 63 -19.63 4.12 -4.85
N TRP A 64 -20.66 4.25 -5.69
CA TRP A 64 -21.23 5.53 -6.13
C TRP A 64 -22.74 5.56 -5.94
N PRO A 65 -23.33 6.70 -5.52
CA PRO A 65 -24.77 6.87 -5.53
C PRO A 65 -25.29 6.87 -6.96
N ASP A 66 -26.54 6.45 -7.16
CA ASP A 66 -27.27 6.70 -8.40
C ASP A 66 -28.02 8.03 -8.28
N PRO A 67 -27.66 9.09 -9.04
CA PRO A 67 -28.36 10.37 -9.00
C PRO A 67 -29.85 10.26 -9.37
N ALA A 68 -30.23 9.26 -10.16
CA ALA A 68 -31.62 9.04 -10.54
C ALA A 68 -32.45 8.36 -9.44
N LYS A 69 -31.79 7.75 -8.44
CA LYS A 69 -32.44 7.09 -7.31
C LYS A 69 -31.80 7.48 -5.98
N PRO A 70 -31.99 8.73 -5.52
CA PRO A 70 -31.48 9.19 -4.24
C PRO A 70 -32.00 8.30 -3.10
N GLY A 71 -31.09 7.72 -2.31
CA GLY A 71 -31.41 6.84 -1.18
C GLY A 71 -31.24 5.34 -1.46
N ASP A 72 -31.11 4.93 -2.72
CA ASP A 72 -30.78 3.54 -3.06
C ASP A 72 -29.35 3.16 -2.60
N PRO A 73 -29.10 1.87 -2.35
CA PRO A 73 -27.74 1.38 -2.14
C PRO A 73 -26.78 1.78 -3.26
N TYR A 74 -25.57 2.18 -2.88
CA TYR A 74 -24.56 2.60 -3.84
C TYR A 74 -24.15 1.43 -4.75
N ARG A 75 -23.68 1.75 -5.95
CA ARG A 75 -23.27 0.75 -6.96
C ARG A 75 -21.78 0.80 -7.21
N VAL A 76 -21.19 -0.35 -7.51
CA VAL A 76 -19.75 -0.43 -7.82
C VAL A 76 -19.50 0.09 -9.23
N ILE A 77 -18.57 1.03 -9.37
CA ILE A 77 -17.99 1.45 -10.66
C ILE A 77 -16.48 1.18 -10.59
N ASP A 78 -16.05 0.03 -11.10
CA ASP A 78 -14.66 -0.42 -11.00
C ASP A 78 -13.69 0.60 -11.62
N GLY A 79 -12.56 0.83 -10.94
CA GLY A 79 -11.54 1.77 -11.37
C GLY A 79 -11.87 3.25 -11.18
N LYS A 80 -13.13 3.62 -10.89
CA LYS A 80 -13.57 5.00 -10.64
C LYS A 80 -13.69 5.26 -9.14
N LYS A 81 -12.68 5.91 -8.56
CA LYS A 81 -12.63 6.20 -7.12
C LYS A 81 -13.57 7.35 -6.77
N ASN A 82 -14.40 7.16 -5.75
CA ASN A 82 -15.26 8.17 -5.15
C ASN A 82 -14.46 9.01 -4.15
N ALA A 83 -14.19 10.28 -4.50
CA ALA A 83 -13.37 11.19 -3.69
C ALA A 83 -13.99 11.44 -2.31
N GLU A 84 -15.32 11.57 -2.22
CA GLU A 84 -16.00 11.76 -0.94
C GLU A 84 -15.78 10.57 -0.01
N LEU A 85 -15.90 9.33 -0.52
CA LEU A 85 -15.63 8.13 0.26
C LEU A 85 -14.15 8.03 0.68
N MET A 86 -13.23 8.46 -0.18
CA MET A 86 -11.80 8.47 0.12
C MET A 86 -11.40 9.47 1.20
N GLU A 87 -12.07 10.62 1.25
CA GLU A 87 -11.84 11.69 2.22
C GLU A 87 -12.60 11.49 3.53
N SER A 88 -13.56 10.57 3.52
CA SER A 88 -14.35 10.18 4.69
C SER A 88 -13.70 9.05 5.48
N GLY A 89 -14.02 8.96 6.77
CA GLY A 89 -13.40 7.98 7.67
C GLY A 89 -11.92 8.26 7.92
N ASP A 90 -11.11 7.20 7.91
CA ASP A 90 -9.73 7.17 8.42
C ASP A 90 -8.70 6.70 7.38
N LEU A 91 -9.11 6.36 6.16
CA LEU A 91 -8.23 5.77 5.15
C LEU A 91 -6.95 6.60 4.92
N GLN A 92 -7.10 7.92 4.76
CA GLN A 92 -5.95 8.82 4.59
C GLN A 92 -5.10 8.94 5.86
N ARG A 93 -5.73 8.92 7.05
CA ARG A 93 -5.01 9.02 8.34
C ARG A 93 -4.14 7.79 8.58
N LEU A 94 -4.68 6.60 8.30
CA LEU A 94 -3.94 5.35 8.38
C LEU A 94 -2.82 5.30 7.35
N ALA A 95 -3.10 5.69 6.10
CA ALA A 95 -2.09 5.75 5.04
C ALA A 95 -0.94 6.71 5.38
N ASP A 96 -1.26 7.88 5.95
CA ASP A 96 -0.27 8.85 6.41
C ASP A 96 0.58 8.29 7.55
N MET A 97 -0.03 7.62 8.54
CA MET A 97 0.71 7.00 9.63
C MET A 97 1.70 5.96 9.11
N LEU A 98 1.24 4.99 8.31
CA LEU A 98 2.10 3.94 7.77
C LEU A 98 3.24 4.53 6.93
N ARG A 99 2.93 5.49 6.06
CA ARG A 99 3.91 6.17 5.21
C ARG A 99 4.95 6.92 6.03
N ASN A 100 4.53 7.74 7.00
CA ASN A 100 5.45 8.57 7.77
C ASN A 100 6.33 7.72 8.69
N VAL A 101 5.78 6.71 9.36
CA VAL A 101 6.59 5.77 10.16
C VAL A 101 7.63 5.06 9.30
N ARG A 102 7.25 4.60 8.10
CA ARG A 102 8.20 4.01 7.15
C ARG A 102 9.31 4.98 6.77
N ILE A 103 8.96 6.19 6.30
CA ILE A 103 9.94 7.21 5.86
C ILE A 103 10.90 7.56 7.01
N LEU A 104 10.39 7.80 8.20
CA LEU A 104 11.18 8.16 9.37
C LEU A 104 12.07 7.00 9.85
N GLY A 105 11.55 5.77 9.85
CA GLY A 105 12.33 4.59 10.21
C GLY A 105 13.44 4.30 9.20
N ASP A 106 13.15 4.37 7.90
CA ASP A 106 14.15 4.20 6.84
C ASP A 106 15.22 5.32 6.88
N ALA A 107 14.81 6.57 7.18
CA ALA A 107 15.74 7.68 7.35
C ALA A 107 16.66 7.47 8.56
N TYR A 108 16.11 7.09 9.73
CA TYR A 108 16.91 6.76 10.91
C TYR A 108 17.88 5.60 10.65
N ALA A 109 17.43 4.54 9.98
CA ALA A 109 18.28 3.39 9.66
C ALA A 109 19.49 3.78 8.79
N LYS A 110 19.35 4.80 7.94
CA LYS A 110 20.41 5.29 7.06
C LYS A 110 21.34 6.31 7.73
N THR A 111 20.80 7.22 8.54
CA THR A 111 21.54 8.39 9.03
C THR A 111 21.88 8.32 10.51
N HIS A 112 21.20 7.47 11.28
CA HIS A 112 21.19 7.45 12.74
C HIS A 112 20.80 8.78 13.40
N ASP A 113 20.17 9.71 12.67
CA ASP A 113 19.65 10.96 13.23
C ASP A 113 18.43 10.67 14.12
N LYS A 114 18.62 10.92 15.43
CA LYS A 114 17.62 10.66 16.47
C LYS A 114 16.32 11.42 16.25
N ARG A 115 16.31 12.55 15.53
CA ARG A 115 15.07 13.30 15.24
C ARG A 115 14.04 12.44 14.54
N TYR A 116 14.46 11.63 13.56
CA TYR A 116 13.56 10.74 12.82
C TYR A 116 13.01 9.62 13.72
N ALA A 117 13.85 9.01 14.55
CA ALA A 117 13.41 7.99 15.51
C ALA A 117 12.40 8.54 16.52
N VAL A 118 12.69 9.70 17.12
CA VAL A 118 11.79 10.36 18.08
C VAL A 118 10.44 10.66 17.42
N ARG A 119 10.44 11.19 16.19
CA ARG A 119 9.18 11.47 15.47
C ARG A 119 8.42 10.20 15.14
N ALA A 120 9.08 9.13 14.69
CA ALA A 120 8.43 7.84 14.45
C ALA A 120 7.80 7.31 15.75
N GLY A 121 8.51 7.45 16.88
CA GLY A 121 7.99 7.11 18.20
C GLY A 121 6.71 7.86 18.57
N GLN A 122 6.57 9.14 18.20
CA GLN A 122 5.35 9.91 18.43
C GLN A 122 4.15 9.35 17.64
N TRP A 123 4.36 8.95 16.38
CA TRP A 123 3.34 8.26 15.58
C TRP A 123 2.94 6.93 16.23
N LEU A 124 3.92 6.10 16.59
CA LEU A 124 3.65 4.78 17.19
C LEU A 124 2.94 4.89 18.54
N ARG A 125 3.33 5.87 19.39
CA ARG A 125 2.64 6.13 20.65
C ARG A 125 1.17 6.45 20.43
N HIS A 126 0.89 7.33 19.48
CA HIS A 126 -0.48 7.77 19.21
C HIS A 126 -1.35 6.62 18.71
N TRP A 127 -0.85 5.82 17.76
CA TRP A 127 -1.65 4.82 17.06
C TRP A 127 -1.72 3.46 17.75
N PHE A 128 -0.73 3.09 18.57
CA PHE A 128 -0.64 1.73 19.14
C PHE A 128 -0.56 1.68 20.67
N VAL A 129 -0.19 2.78 21.34
CA VAL A 129 0.15 2.75 22.77
C VAL A 129 -0.83 3.54 23.63
N ASN A 130 -1.06 4.81 23.31
CA ASN A 130 -1.83 5.71 24.15
C ASN A 130 -3.29 5.25 24.22
N PRO A 131 -3.82 4.87 25.40
CA PRO A 131 -5.16 4.30 25.50
C PRO A 131 -6.27 5.23 25.02
N LYS A 132 -6.04 6.56 25.02
CA LYS A 132 -7.02 7.54 24.54
C LYS A 132 -7.10 7.60 23.02
N THR A 133 -6.04 7.23 22.29
CA THR A 133 -5.94 7.46 20.84
C THR A 133 -5.60 6.20 20.04
N LYS A 134 -5.14 5.13 20.70
CA LYS A 134 -4.70 3.91 20.02
C LYS A 134 -5.84 3.34 19.19
N MET A 135 -5.54 2.94 17.97
CA MET A 135 -6.45 2.22 17.12
C MET A 135 -6.81 0.88 17.77
N GLN A 136 -8.06 0.42 17.66
CA GLN A 136 -8.38 -0.95 18.04
C GLN A 136 -7.73 -1.95 17.07
N PRO A 137 -7.21 -3.09 17.54
CA PRO A 137 -6.42 -4.02 16.72
C PRO A 137 -7.31 -4.88 15.80
N HIS A 138 -8.19 -4.24 15.02
CA HIS A 138 -9.06 -4.86 14.03
C HIS A 138 -9.57 -3.85 12.99
N LEU A 139 -10.15 -4.37 11.91
CA LEU A 139 -10.69 -3.59 10.80
C LEU A 139 -12.20 -3.87 10.59
N ALA A 140 -12.94 -4.10 11.67
CA ALA A 140 -14.36 -4.46 11.64
C ALA A 140 -15.26 -3.41 10.94
N TYR A 141 -14.85 -2.14 10.88
CA TYR A 141 -15.58 -1.04 10.25
C TYR A 141 -14.87 -0.52 8.98
N SER A 142 -14.02 -1.35 8.37
CA SER A 142 -13.31 -0.99 7.14
C SER A 142 -14.15 -1.25 5.89
N GLN A 143 -13.94 -0.42 4.87
CA GLN A 143 -14.61 -0.46 3.57
C GLN A 143 -16.13 -0.65 3.65
N ILE A 144 -16.78 0.10 4.55
CA ILE A 144 -18.23 0.21 4.63
C ILE A 144 -18.79 0.53 3.24
N ARG A 145 -19.79 -0.25 2.83
CA ARG A 145 -20.46 -0.15 1.53
C ARG A 145 -21.79 0.58 1.74
N PRO A 146 -21.92 1.85 1.31
CA PRO A 146 -23.15 2.61 1.55
C PRO A 146 -24.41 1.90 1.02
N GLY A 147 -25.33 1.59 1.93
CA GLY A 147 -26.57 0.87 1.64
C GLY A 147 -26.45 -0.66 1.51
N HIS A 148 -25.32 -1.26 1.91
CA HIS A 148 -25.12 -2.71 1.91
C HIS A 148 -24.62 -3.22 3.26
N GLU A 149 -24.96 -4.47 3.58
CA GLU A 149 -24.34 -5.18 4.70
C GLU A 149 -22.84 -5.35 4.45
N THR A 150 -22.03 -4.94 5.42
CA THR A 150 -20.56 -5.01 5.33
C THR A 150 -19.95 -5.93 6.39
N SER A 151 -20.69 -6.25 7.46
CA SER A 151 -20.19 -7.07 8.55
C SER A 151 -19.68 -8.42 8.05
N GLY A 152 -18.48 -8.80 8.50
CA GLY A 152 -17.83 -10.06 8.12
C GLY A 152 -17.20 -10.07 6.72
N LEU A 153 -17.30 -8.98 5.94
CA LEU A 153 -16.54 -8.86 4.69
C LEU A 153 -15.09 -8.47 4.97
N GLY A 154 -14.16 -9.07 4.21
CA GLY A 154 -12.72 -8.93 4.41
C GLY A 154 -12.05 -7.75 3.69
N GLY A 155 -12.73 -7.16 2.70
CA GLY A 155 -12.05 -6.33 1.69
C GLY A 155 -11.27 -5.13 2.22
N GLY A 156 -11.65 -4.58 3.37
CA GLY A 156 -10.92 -3.48 4.00
C GLY A 156 -9.62 -3.86 4.71
N ILE A 157 -9.29 -5.16 4.82
CA ILE A 157 -7.96 -5.63 5.24
C ILE A 157 -6.87 -5.07 4.31
N ILE A 158 -7.20 -4.84 3.04
CA ILE A 158 -6.26 -4.25 2.08
C ILE A 158 -5.86 -2.80 2.40
N ASP A 159 -6.59 -2.10 3.27
CA ASP A 159 -6.21 -0.75 3.71
C ASP A 159 -4.88 -0.75 4.47
N MET A 160 -4.50 -1.91 5.04
CA MET A 160 -3.22 -2.18 5.70
C MET A 160 -2.15 -2.81 4.78
N ALA A 161 -2.32 -2.73 3.45
CA ALA A 161 -1.38 -3.30 2.48
C ALA A 161 0.08 -2.87 2.65
N ASN A 162 0.33 -1.67 3.19
CA ASN A 162 1.68 -1.14 3.45
C ASN A 162 2.25 -1.54 4.83
N LEU A 163 1.50 -2.29 5.65
CA LEU A 163 1.96 -2.72 6.98
C LEU A 163 3.27 -3.53 6.91
N PRO A 164 3.48 -4.50 5.98
CA PRO A 164 4.74 -5.25 5.91
C PRO A 164 5.99 -4.36 5.77
N ASP A 165 5.95 -3.39 4.86
CA ASP A 165 7.03 -2.40 4.68
C ASP A 165 7.22 -1.54 5.94
N THR A 166 6.12 -1.18 6.59
CA THR A 166 6.14 -0.37 7.81
C THR A 166 6.77 -1.16 8.97
N LEU A 167 6.45 -2.44 9.12
CA LEU A 167 7.04 -3.31 10.14
C LEU A 167 8.54 -3.51 9.96
N ARG A 168 9.03 -3.54 8.72
CA ARG A 168 10.47 -3.53 8.43
C ARG A 168 11.13 -2.27 9.00
N ALA A 169 10.55 -1.10 8.76
CA ALA A 169 11.06 0.17 9.30
C ALA A 169 10.96 0.23 10.83
N ILE A 170 9.85 -0.24 11.42
CA ILE A 170 9.66 -0.33 12.87
C ILE A 170 10.71 -1.24 13.52
N SER A 171 11.08 -2.35 12.88
CA SER A 171 12.13 -3.25 13.37
C SER A 171 13.47 -2.53 13.53
N GLY A 172 13.82 -1.67 12.56
CA GLY A 172 15.04 -0.84 12.62
C GLY A 172 15.04 0.19 13.75
N LEU A 173 13.87 0.52 14.30
CA LEU A 173 13.71 1.48 15.40
C LEU A 173 13.84 0.87 16.79
N ARG A 174 13.86 -0.47 16.95
CA ARG A 174 13.83 -1.10 18.28
C ARG A 174 14.98 -0.72 19.21
N ARG A 175 16.16 -0.41 18.65
CA ARG A 175 17.35 0.03 19.40
C ARG A 175 17.56 1.55 19.37
N SER A 176 16.51 2.30 19.03
CA SER A 176 16.53 3.75 18.93
C SER A 176 15.82 4.40 20.13
N PRO A 177 15.92 5.73 20.33
CA PRO A 177 15.15 6.43 21.35
C PRO A 177 13.66 6.63 20.99
N ALA A 178 13.15 5.97 19.94
CA ALA A 178 11.76 6.15 19.49
C ALA A 178 10.75 5.88 20.61
N LEU A 179 10.90 4.74 21.30
CA LEU A 179 9.98 4.24 22.32
C LEU A 179 10.76 3.63 23.49
N THR A 180 10.14 3.66 24.68
CA THR A 180 10.62 2.91 25.85
C THR A 180 10.32 1.41 25.70
N GLN A 181 10.95 0.57 26.51
CA GLN A 181 10.69 -0.88 26.50
C GLN A 181 9.21 -1.21 26.75
N LYS A 182 8.55 -0.52 27.68
CA LYS A 182 7.12 -0.70 27.97
C LYS A 182 6.24 -0.35 26.77
N GLU A 183 6.59 0.71 26.05
CA GLU A 183 5.86 1.12 24.84
C GLU A 183 6.07 0.11 23.70
N TRP A 184 7.27 -0.44 23.54
CA TRP A 184 7.52 -1.54 22.59
C TRP A 184 6.68 -2.77 22.91
N THR A 185 6.58 -3.15 24.18
CA THR A 185 5.69 -4.25 24.61
C THR A 185 4.23 -3.97 24.23
N ALA A 186 3.77 -2.72 24.32
CA ALA A 186 2.41 -2.36 23.90
C ALA A 186 2.21 -2.45 22.38
N VAL A 187 3.20 -2.04 21.57
CA VAL A 187 3.17 -2.21 20.10
C VAL A 187 3.12 -3.71 19.74
N ASP A 188 3.94 -4.53 20.38
CA ASP A 188 3.98 -5.98 20.14
C ASP A 188 2.67 -6.65 20.53
N ALA A 189 2.05 -6.23 21.64
CA ALA A 189 0.73 -6.69 22.05
C ALA A 189 -0.36 -6.32 21.04
N TRP A 190 -0.36 -5.07 20.55
CA TRP A 190 -1.32 -4.63 19.53
C TRP A 190 -1.20 -5.45 18.24
N LEU A 191 0.02 -5.71 17.77
CA LEU A 191 0.26 -6.51 16.57
C LEU A 191 -0.15 -7.98 16.76
N ARG A 192 0.03 -8.52 17.97
CA ARG A 192 -0.43 -9.87 18.31
C ARG A 192 -1.95 -9.96 18.29
N ASP A 193 -2.63 -8.96 18.85
CA ASP A 193 -4.10 -8.90 18.83
C ASP A 193 -4.64 -8.76 17.42
N TYR A 194 -4.02 -7.91 16.60
CA TYR A 194 -4.41 -7.74 15.20
C TYR A 194 -4.14 -9.00 14.37
N GLY A 195 -2.99 -9.65 14.58
CA GLY A 195 -2.66 -10.92 13.95
C GLY A 195 -3.66 -12.03 14.28
N ARG A 196 -4.13 -12.11 15.54
CA ARG A 196 -5.22 -13.02 15.95
C ARG A 196 -6.54 -12.66 15.28
N TRP A 197 -6.91 -11.38 15.26
CA TRP A 197 -8.13 -10.95 14.58
C TRP A 197 -8.12 -11.29 13.09
N LEU A 198 -7.00 -11.09 12.39
CA LEU A 198 -6.86 -11.51 10.99
C LEU A 198 -6.99 -13.04 10.82
N ALA A 199 -6.58 -13.82 11.81
CA ALA A 199 -6.68 -15.27 11.77
C ALA A 199 -8.10 -15.76 12.03
N ASP A 200 -8.80 -15.20 13.01
CA ASP A 200 -9.98 -15.84 13.58
C ASP A 200 -11.29 -15.14 13.18
N SER A 201 -11.23 -13.87 12.74
CA SER A 201 -12.43 -13.12 12.40
C SER A 201 -13.10 -13.60 11.11
N PRO A 202 -14.43 -13.45 10.98
CA PRO A 202 -15.13 -13.70 9.72
C PRO A 202 -14.54 -12.92 8.54
N ALA A 203 -14.13 -11.66 8.78
CA ALA A 203 -13.48 -10.81 7.77
C ALA A 203 -12.14 -11.39 7.30
N GLY A 204 -11.29 -11.83 8.23
CA GLY A 204 -10.02 -12.48 7.91
C GLY A 204 -10.20 -13.79 7.13
N GLN A 205 -11.18 -14.60 7.53
CA GLN A 205 -11.54 -15.85 6.85
C GLN A 205 -12.11 -15.62 5.45
N HIS A 206 -12.87 -14.53 5.26
CA HIS A 206 -13.35 -14.11 3.94
C HIS A 206 -12.18 -13.71 3.03
N GLU A 207 -11.28 -12.85 3.52
CA GLU A 207 -10.17 -12.31 2.72
C GLU A 207 -9.19 -13.42 2.28
N ARG A 208 -8.91 -14.38 3.16
CA ARG A 208 -8.07 -15.56 2.86
C ARG A 208 -8.61 -16.40 1.69
N LYS A 209 -9.92 -16.39 1.45
CA LYS A 209 -10.58 -17.18 0.39
C LYS A 209 -10.68 -16.44 -0.94
N THR A 210 -10.28 -15.17 -1.01
CA THR A 210 -10.29 -14.42 -2.28
C THR A 210 -9.26 -15.00 -3.26
N SER A 211 -9.47 -14.74 -4.56
CA SER A 211 -8.64 -15.26 -5.65
C SER A 211 -7.83 -14.17 -6.38
N ASN A 212 -7.83 -12.95 -5.83
CA ASN A 212 -7.15 -11.79 -6.41
C ASN A 212 -6.13 -11.21 -5.42
N ASN A 213 -5.64 -10.01 -5.68
CA ASN A 213 -4.66 -9.30 -4.87
C ASN A 213 -5.02 -9.16 -3.38
N HIS A 214 -6.30 -9.25 -2.99
CA HIS A 214 -6.73 -9.23 -1.59
C HIS A 214 -6.10 -10.39 -0.78
N PHE A 215 -6.12 -11.61 -1.31
CA PHE A 215 -5.48 -12.77 -0.68
C PHE A 215 -3.98 -12.52 -0.49
N LEU A 216 -3.31 -11.96 -1.49
CA LEU A 216 -1.87 -11.73 -1.43
C LEU A 216 -1.50 -10.73 -0.32
N TYR A 217 -2.25 -9.63 -0.20
CA TYR A 217 -2.03 -8.66 0.87
C TYR A 217 -2.44 -9.18 2.25
N TYR A 218 -3.49 -10.00 2.35
CA TYR A 218 -3.83 -10.70 3.58
C TYR A 218 -2.67 -11.59 4.06
N MET A 219 -2.14 -12.42 3.16
CA MET A 219 -1.04 -13.33 3.48
C MET A 219 0.25 -12.57 3.81
N ALA A 220 0.56 -11.49 3.07
CA ALA A 220 1.71 -10.66 3.34
C ALA A 220 1.64 -10.00 4.73
N GLN A 221 0.46 -9.53 5.15
CA GLN A 221 0.25 -8.97 6.48
C GLN A 221 0.42 -10.03 7.58
N ARG A 222 -0.22 -11.20 7.44
CA ARG A 222 -0.09 -12.32 8.39
C ARG A 222 1.37 -12.75 8.56
N ALA A 223 2.08 -12.97 7.45
CA ALA A 223 3.48 -13.38 7.45
C ALA A 223 4.41 -12.29 8.04
N ALA A 224 4.17 -11.01 7.71
CA ALA A 224 4.97 -9.91 8.23
C ALA A 224 4.80 -9.71 9.73
N ILE A 225 3.56 -9.80 10.25
CA ILE A 225 3.28 -9.70 11.69
C ILE A 225 3.95 -10.85 12.44
N ALA A 226 3.78 -12.09 11.97
CA ALA A 226 4.38 -13.26 12.60
C ALA A 226 5.91 -13.16 12.60
N SER A 227 6.52 -12.81 11.46
CA SER A 227 7.97 -12.63 11.35
C SER A 227 8.49 -11.50 12.25
N TYR A 228 7.78 -10.38 12.33
CA TYR A 228 8.13 -9.24 13.21
C TYR A 228 8.09 -9.62 14.70
N LEU A 229 7.12 -10.43 15.10
CA LEU A 229 6.97 -10.90 16.49
C LEU A 229 7.88 -12.07 16.85
N GLY A 230 8.70 -12.56 15.90
CA GLY A 230 9.59 -13.72 16.10
C GLY A 230 8.88 -15.08 16.01
N ASP A 231 7.63 -15.13 15.56
CA ASP A 231 6.90 -16.37 15.30
C ASP A 231 7.20 -16.88 13.88
N THR A 232 8.41 -17.43 13.72
CA THR A 232 8.90 -17.94 12.43
C THR A 232 8.06 -19.12 11.92
N ALA A 233 7.48 -19.92 12.81
CA ALA A 233 6.64 -21.05 12.42
C ALA A 233 5.35 -20.57 11.73
N SER A 234 4.59 -19.67 12.36
CA SER A 234 3.40 -19.09 11.74
C SER A 234 3.73 -18.31 10.46
N ALA A 235 4.85 -17.57 10.46
CA ALA A 235 5.29 -16.86 9.26
C ALA A 235 5.51 -17.84 8.09
N ARG A 236 6.25 -18.94 8.32
CA ARG A 236 6.49 -19.97 7.31
C ARG A 236 5.21 -20.61 6.82
N THR A 237 4.26 -20.96 7.71
CA THR A 237 2.97 -21.53 7.31
C THR A 237 2.20 -20.59 6.37
N CYS A 238 2.11 -19.30 6.69
CA CYS A 238 1.47 -18.33 5.80
C CYS A 238 2.19 -18.25 4.46
N LEU A 239 3.53 -18.22 4.45
CA LEU A 239 4.29 -18.14 3.21
C LEU A 239 4.11 -19.39 2.34
N GLU A 240 4.17 -20.59 2.92
CA GLU A 240 3.98 -21.84 2.18
C GLU A 240 2.58 -21.93 1.56
N GLU A 241 1.53 -21.51 2.28
CA GLU A 241 0.17 -21.44 1.74
C GLU A 241 0.04 -20.42 0.60
N ALA A 242 0.62 -19.23 0.74
CA ALA A 242 0.60 -18.27 -0.36
C ALA A 242 1.37 -18.79 -1.58
N ARG A 243 2.55 -19.40 -1.37
CA ARG A 243 3.36 -19.96 -2.45
C ARG A 243 2.66 -21.12 -3.17
N SER A 244 1.97 -22.00 -2.44
CA SER A 244 1.27 -23.14 -3.03
C SER A 244 0.13 -22.70 -3.96
N ARG A 245 -0.51 -21.56 -3.66
CA ARG A 245 -1.56 -20.95 -4.49
C ARG A 245 -1.06 -20.03 -5.60
N MET A 246 0.25 -19.94 -5.85
CA MET A 246 0.78 -19.09 -6.92
C MET A 246 0.14 -19.38 -8.29
N GLY A 247 -0.09 -20.66 -8.60
CA GLY A 247 -0.72 -21.09 -9.85
C GLY A 247 -2.20 -20.68 -10.00
N ASP A 248 -2.89 -20.35 -8.90
CA ASP A 248 -4.27 -19.87 -8.94
C ASP A 248 -4.35 -18.40 -9.36
N HIS A 249 -3.26 -17.65 -9.15
CA HIS A 249 -3.19 -16.20 -9.37
C HIS A 249 -2.38 -15.80 -10.59
N ILE A 250 -1.39 -16.61 -10.97
CA ILE A 250 -0.52 -16.40 -12.12
C ILE A 250 -0.69 -17.59 -13.07
N ALA A 251 -1.04 -17.29 -14.32
CA ALA A 251 -1.18 -18.29 -15.37
C ALA A 251 0.20 -18.71 -15.93
N GLN A 252 0.22 -19.76 -16.75
CA GLN A 252 1.44 -20.31 -17.34
C GLN A 252 2.24 -19.29 -18.17
N ASP A 253 1.56 -18.32 -18.78
CA ASP A 253 2.13 -17.23 -19.58
C ASP A 253 2.57 -16.01 -18.75
N GLY A 254 2.34 -16.04 -17.43
CA GLY A 254 2.63 -14.94 -16.52
C GLY A 254 1.49 -13.93 -16.34
N SER A 255 0.40 -14.05 -17.11
CA SER A 255 -0.77 -13.19 -16.90
C SER A 255 -1.37 -13.41 -15.50
N GLN A 256 -2.06 -12.39 -14.98
CA GLN A 256 -2.77 -12.43 -13.70
C GLN A 256 -4.28 -12.28 -13.96
N PRO A 257 -5.03 -13.36 -14.29
CA PRO A 257 -6.36 -13.26 -14.91
C PRO A 257 -7.41 -12.52 -14.06
N HIS A 258 -7.33 -12.62 -12.74
CA HIS A 258 -8.24 -11.90 -11.84
C HIS A 258 -7.98 -10.39 -11.82
N GLU A 259 -6.77 -9.97 -12.16
CA GLU A 259 -6.35 -8.57 -12.18
C GLU A 259 -6.52 -7.97 -13.58
N THR A 260 -6.16 -8.70 -14.64
CA THR A 260 -6.25 -8.21 -16.03
C THR A 260 -7.69 -7.98 -16.48
N LYS A 261 -8.67 -8.69 -15.89
CA LYS A 261 -10.11 -8.47 -16.15
C LYS A 261 -10.69 -7.20 -15.52
N ARG A 262 -9.92 -6.50 -14.68
CA ARG A 262 -10.38 -5.28 -13.99
C ARG A 262 -10.36 -4.08 -14.92
N ALA A 263 -11.14 -3.05 -14.59
CA ALA A 263 -11.18 -1.81 -15.37
C ALA A 263 -9.81 -1.12 -15.55
N LYS A 264 -8.89 -1.35 -14.60
CA LYS A 264 -7.50 -0.88 -14.65
C LYS A 264 -6.52 -2.06 -14.58
N GLY A 265 -6.64 -2.99 -15.51
CA GLY A 265 -5.96 -4.29 -15.48
C GLY A 265 -4.45 -4.20 -15.26
N GLY A 266 -3.78 -3.22 -15.86
CA GLY A 266 -2.35 -2.99 -15.67
C GLY A 266 -1.99 -2.53 -14.25
N SER A 267 -2.76 -1.58 -13.71
CA SER A 267 -2.57 -1.09 -12.35
C SER A 267 -2.84 -2.16 -11.29
N TYR A 268 -3.86 -3.01 -11.47
CA TYR A 268 -4.12 -4.13 -10.55
C TYR A 268 -3.05 -5.21 -10.65
N SER A 269 -2.60 -5.55 -11.87
CA SER A 269 -1.58 -6.58 -12.07
C SER A 269 -0.23 -6.17 -11.46
N ILE A 270 0.19 -4.90 -11.60
CA ILE A 270 1.41 -4.42 -10.92
C ILE A 270 1.24 -4.37 -9.40
N TYR A 271 0.02 -4.08 -8.91
CA TYR A 271 -0.28 -4.06 -7.48
C TYR A 271 -0.25 -5.46 -6.85
N ALA A 272 -0.74 -6.47 -7.57
CA ALA A 272 -0.63 -7.88 -7.19
C ALA A 272 0.82 -8.37 -7.22
N LEU A 273 1.60 -8.01 -8.26
CA LEU A 273 3.02 -8.37 -8.33
C LEU A 273 3.84 -7.76 -7.17
N LYS A 274 3.49 -6.54 -6.72
CA LYS A 274 4.10 -5.96 -5.50
C LYS A 274 3.85 -6.83 -4.27
N ALA A 275 2.64 -7.33 -4.07
CA ALA A 275 2.32 -8.23 -2.96
C ALA A 275 3.12 -9.54 -3.03
N TRP A 276 3.28 -10.11 -4.23
CA TRP A 276 4.14 -11.27 -4.44
C TRP A 276 5.61 -11.02 -4.10
N PHE A 277 6.14 -9.85 -4.44
CA PHE A 277 7.52 -9.48 -4.09
C PHE A 277 7.68 -9.31 -2.58
N LEU A 278 6.69 -8.71 -1.89
CA LEU A 278 6.69 -8.63 -0.43
C LEU A 278 6.70 -10.03 0.20
N LEU A 279 5.89 -10.95 -0.30
CA LEU A 279 5.88 -12.36 0.13
C LEU A 279 7.22 -13.04 -0.14
N ALA A 280 7.86 -12.78 -1.28
CA ALA A 280 9.15 -13.35 -1.63
C ALA A 280 10.29 -12.86 -0.71
N GLU A 281 10.31 -11.56 -0.39
CA GLU A 281 11.28 -10.97 0.55
C GLU A 281 11.09 -11.50 1.98
N LEU A 282 9.84 -11.67 2.42
CA LEU A 282 9.53 -12.33 3.69
C LEU A 282 9.92 -13.81 3.67
N GLY A 283 9.68 -14.48 2.54
CA GLY A 283 10.05 -15.87 2.27
C GLY A 283 11.54 -16.11 2.45
N GLU A 284 12.37 -15.28 1.83
CA GLU A 284 13.82 -15.36 1.93
C GLU A 284 14.32 -15.32 3.38
N LYS A 285 13.72 -14.48 4.23
CA LYS A 285 14.06 -14.38 5.66
C LYS A 285 13.57 -15.57 6.50
N ASN A 286 12.56 -16.30 6.02
CA ASN A 286 11.90 -17.37 6.77
C ASN A 286 12.12 -18.78 6.15
N GLY A 287 13.00 -18.88 5.15
CA GLY A 287 13.40 -20.13 4.51
C GLY A 287 12.43 -20.65 3.45
N VAL A 288 11.58 -19.79 2.88
CA VAL A 288 10.64 -20.14 1.79
C VAL A 288 11.08 -19.45 0.50
N ASN A 289 11.56 -20.22 -0.47
CA ASN A 289 12.05 -19.66 -1.73
C ASN A 289 10.89 -19.41 -2.70
N TYR A 290 10.65 -18.14 -3.04
CA TYR A 290 9.73 -17.73 -4.11
C TYR A 290 10.45 -17.36 -5.40
N TRP A 291 11.67 -16.80 -5.28
CA TRP A 291 12.39 -16.21 -6.39
C TRP A 291 12.66 -17.21 -7.51
N ASN A 292 12.98 -18.46 -7.15
CA ASN A 292 13.28 -19.53 -8.11
C ASN A 292 12.21 -20.64 -8.08
N TYR A 293 10.99 -20.33 -7.62
CA TYR A 293 9.91 -21.30 -7.55
C TYR A 293 9.05 -21.26 -8.82
N HIS A 294 8.71 -22.45 -9.30
CA HIS A 294 7.71 -22.67 -10.34
C HIS A 294 6.53 -23.45 -9.73
N ALA A 295 5.33 -22.90 -9.86
CA ALA A 295 4.12 -23.62 -9.49
C ALA A 295 3.87 -24.81 -10.45
N PRO A 296 3.01 -25.78 -10.10
CA PRO A 296 2.71 -26.92 -10.97
C PRO A 296 2.21 -26.55 -12.38
N ASN A 297 1.52 -25.41 -12.53
CA ASN A 297 1.10 -24.88 -13.84
C ASN A 297 2.21 -24.13 -14.59
N GLY A 298 3.44 -24.13 -14.07
CA GLY A 298 4.59 -23.43 -14.61
C GLY A 298 4.66 -21.93 -14.32
N ALA A 299 3.77 -21.38 -13.48
CA ALA A 299 3.82 -19.97 -13.09
C ALA A 299 5.05 -19.64 -12.25
N SER A 300 5.62 -18.46 -12.44
CA SER A 300 6.72 -17.92 -11.64
C SER A 300 6.66 -16.39 -11.55
N LEU A 301 7.39 -15.81 -10.59
CA LEU A 301 7.47 -14.35 -10.46
C LEU A 301 8.13 -13.68 -11.68
N ALA A 302 9.11 -14.36 -12.30
CA ALA A 302 9.77 -13.85 -13.49
C ALA A 302 8.81 -13.81 -14.70
N LYS A 303 7.96 -14.82 -14.86
CA LYS A 303 6.90 -14.80 -15.88
C LYS A 303 5.88 -13.69 -15.65
N ALA A 304 5.42 -13.52 -14.41
CA ALA A 304 4.50 -12.43 -14.08
C ALA A 304 5.10 -11.04 -14.36
N TYR A 305 6.38 -10.87 -14.04
CA TYR A 305 7.13 -9.67 -14.39
C TYR A 305 7.25 -9.47 -15.91
N ALA A 306 7.65 -10.51 -16.66
CA ALA A 306 7.83 -10.44 -18.10
C ALA A 306 6.52 -10.09 -18.83
N PHE A 307 5.41 -10.69 -18.42
CA PHE A 307 4.08 -10.36 -18.93
C PHE A 307 3.74 -8.87 -18.70
N LEU A 308 3.92 -8.38 -17.47
CA LEU A 308 3.67 -6.97 -17.15
C LEU A 308 4.61 -6.01 -17.89
N TYR A 309 5.87 -6.39 -18.07
CA TYR A 309 6.84 -5.61 -18.83
C TYR A 309 6.39 -5.49 -20.28
N ALA A 310 6.02 -6.60 -20.93
CA ALA A 310 5.51 -6.59 -22.31
C ALA A 310 4.24 -5.73 -22.46
N MET A 311 3.29 -5.89 -21.53
CA MET A 311 2.06 -5.08 -21.50
C MET A 311 2.36 -3.58 -21.35
N ALA A 312 3.35 -3.20 -20.54
CA ALA A 312 3.77 -1.80 -20.41
C ALA A 312 4.41 -1.25 -21.68
N GLN A 313 5.19 -2.05 -22.42
CA GLN A 313 5.74 -1.63 -23.71
C GLN A 313 4.64 -1.47 -24.77
N GLU A 314 3.62 -2.31 -24.74
CA GLU A 314 2.44 -2.16 -25.60
C GLU A 314 1.62 -0.91 -25.26
N GLU A 315 1.36 -0.65 -23.97
CA GLU A 315 0.71 0.60 -23.52
C GLU A 315 1.46 1.82 -24.07
N LYS A 316 2.80 1.83 -24.00
CA LYS A 316 3.62 2.94 -24.54
C LYS A 316 3.53 3.10 -26.04
N ARG A 317 3.55 1.99 -26.79
CA ARG A 317 3.42 2.02 -28.27
C ARG A 317 2.05 2.54 -28.71
N ASN A 318 1.01 2.25 -27.93
CA ASN A 318 -0.37 2.58 -28.27
C ASN A 318 -0.87 3.90 -27.63
N SER A 319 -0.08 4.54 -26.76
CA SER A 319 -0.52 5.72 -26.01
C SER A 319 -0.45 7.00 -26.85
N SER A 320 -1.62 7.44 -27.34
CA SER A 320 -1.80 8.77 -27.96
C SER A 320 -2.45 9.82 -27.05
N ALA A 321 -2.95 9.47 -25.85
CA ALA A 321 -3.59 10.46 -24.96
C ALA A 321 -3.73 10.10 -23.46
N ASN A 322 -3.51 8.85 -23.02
CA ASN A 322 -3.75 8.44 -21.63
C ASN A 322 -2.44 8.17 -20.86
N ALA A 323 -2.44 8.48 -19.56
CA ALA A 323 -1.33 8.12 -18.68
C ALA A 323 -1.22 6.58 -18.54
N PRO A 324 -0.01 6.00 -18.55
CA PRO A 324 0.19 4.56 -18.47
C PRO A 324 -0.34 4.01 -17.15
N GLN A 325 -0.93 2.82 -17.19
CA GLN A 325 -1.45 2.16 -15.99
C GLN A 325 -0.35 1.49 -15.18
N ILE A 326 0.76 1.17 -15.84
CA ILE A 326 1.90 0.46 -15.26
C ILE A 326 3.04 1.44 -15.01
N SER A 327 3.55 1.45 -13.78
CA SER A 327 4.62 2.34 -13.36
C SER A 327 6.00 1.85 -13.83
N ASP A 328 6.67 2.63 -14.67
CA ASP A 328 8.03 2.37 -15.15
C ASP A 328 9.05 2.22 -14.01
N SER A 329 8.96 3.07 -13.00
CA SER A 329 9.85 2.99 -11.83
C SER A 329 9.63 1.72 -11.02
N SER A 330 8.39 1.24 -10.94
CA SER A 330 8.07 -0.05 -10.29
C SER A 330 8.67 -1.21 -11.08
N LEU A 331 8.49 -1.25 -12.41
CA LEU A 331 9.05 -2.30 -13.26
C LEU A 331 10.58 -2.32 -13.25
N LYS A 332 11.24 -1.16 -13.33
CA LYS A 332 12.71 -1.08 -13.23
C LYS A 332 13.24 -1.59 -11.90
N THR A 333 12.51 -1.32 -10.81
CA THR A 333 12.90 -1.80 -9.48
C THR A 333 12.71 -3.32 -9.38
N MET A 334 11.55 -3.83 -9.80
CA MET A 334 11.26 -5.27 -9.79
C MET A 334 12.23 -6.08 -10.67
N GLY A 335 12.55 -5.58 -11.86
CA GLY A 335 13.50 -6.25 -12.78
C GLY A 335 14.91 -6.35 -12.18
N ARG A 336 15.40 -5.29 -11.53
CA ARG A 336 16.67 -5.32 -10.80
C ARG A 336 16.64 -6.31 -9.64
N THR A 337 15.56 -6.32 -8.86
CA THR A 337 15.39 -7.29 -7.77
C THR A 337 15.43 -8.72 -8.30
N LEU A 338 14.63 -9.06 -9.32
CA LEU A 338 14.65 -10.40 -9.93
C LEU A 338 16.04 -10.77 -10.46
N SER A 339 16.70 -9.87 -11.18
CA SER A 339 18.06 -10.10 -11.71
C SER A 339 19.07 -10.46 -10.61
N SER A 340 18.91 -9.85 -9.42
CA SER A 340 19.77 -10.11 -8.26
C SER A 340 19.39 -11.37 -7.47
N LYS A 341 18.13 -11.82 -7.53
CA LYS A 341 17.60 -12.90 -6.70
C LYS A 341 17.48 -14.25 -7.42
N LEU A 342 17.37 -14.24 -8.75
CA LEU A 342 17.37 -15.46 -9.55
C LEU A 342 18.74 -16.15 -9.47
N ALA A 343 18.73 -17.46 -9.33
CA ALA A 343 19.93 -18.28 -9.37
C ALA A 343 20.67 -18.09 -10.70
N PRO A 344 22.01 -18.16 -10.74
CA PRO A 344 22.79 -17.93 -11.97
C PRO A 344 22.38 -18.81 -13.16
N ASN A 345 21.98 -20.05 -12.89
CA ASN A 345 21.53 -21.04 -13.88
C ASN A 345 20.01 -21.10 -14.05
N SER A 346 19.26 -20.16 -13.47
CA SER A 346 17.80 -20.16 -13.58
C SER A 346 17.37 -19.87 -15.02
N PRO A 347 16.49 -20.69 -15.64
CA PRO A 347 15.99 -20.43 -16.99
C PRO A 347 15.21 -19.11 -17.07
N ASP A 348 14.62 -18.70 -15.95
CA ASP A 348 13.84 -17.46 -15.83
C ASP A 348 14.68 -16.19 -16.03
N ARG A 349 16.02 -16.26 -15.97
CA ARG A 349 16.88 -15.09 -16.28
C ARG A 349 16.70 -14.60 -17.72
N THR A 350 16.35 -15.49 -18.64
CA THR A 350 16.11 -15.16 -20.05
C THR A 350 14.82 -14.37 -20.28
N LEU A 351 13.92 -14.35 -19.29
CA LEU A 351 12.65 -13.61 -19.34
C LEU A 351 12.82 -12.13 -18.96
N LEU A 352 13.97 -11.75 -18.38
CA LEU A 352 14.23 -10.38 -17.98
C LEU A 352 14.80 -9.60 -19.18
N PRO A 353 14.39 -8.34 -19.38
CA PRO A 353 15.00 -7.49 -20.38
C PRO A 353 16.50 -7.33 -20.07
N ALA A 354 17.33 -7.26 -21.12
CA ALA A 354 18.73 -6.91 -20.96
C ALA A 354 18.82 -5.55 -20.24
N THR A 355 19.49 -5.54 -19.09
CA THR A 355 19.63 -4.36 -18.22
C THR A 355 20.70 -3.40 -18.68
#